data_AF-A0A1G9ANP7-F1
#
_entry.id   AF-A0A1G9ANP7-F1
#
_cell.length_a   1.000
_cell.length_b   1.000
_cell.length_c   1.000
_cell.angle_alpha   90.00
_cell.angle_beta   90.00
_cell.angle_gamma   90.00
#
_symmetry.space_group_name_H-M   'P 1'
#
loop_
_entity.id
_entity.type
_entity.pdbx_description
1 polymer ?
#
loop_
_entity_poly.entity_id
_entity_poly.type
_entity_poly.pdbx_seq_one_letter_code
_entity_poly.pdbx_strand_id
1 'polypeptide(L)'
;MTMRNLRHNPYAPVEALILAPRPGVLVTLWRWRTELALVALAAGAAAVMAAAAGQGSWWALFALAGTVSVPATVPAGRKWIARRFWCLYSRHRLQRVFLETPMHTRRGRIPLILWITPTEPGEKAYLLLRAGICADDLEAFGGEIAAACCASAVRVSRHPRRAQFATVEIVRRGEALGEDPWSGLTDTARPIERLAG
;
A
#
# COMPACT_ATOMS: atom_id res chain seq x y z
N MET A 1 1.58 -15.41 22.39
CA MET A 1 1.61 -13.93 22.57
C MET A 1 2.98 -13.44 22.15
N THR A 2 3.10 -12.93 20.92
CA THR A 2 4.35 -12.38 20.39
C THR A 2 4.69 -11.10 21.15
N MET A 3 5.90 -11.02 21.71
CA MET A 3 6.39 -9.86 22.44
C MET A 3 6.35 -8.64 21.51
N ARG A 4 5.42 -7.69 21.75
CA ARG A 4 5.37 -6.43 21.00
C ARG A 4 6.72 -5.75 21.16
N ASN A 5 7.32 -5.31 20.04
CA ASN A 5 8.61 -4.65 20.03
C ASN A 5 8.56 -3.41 20.96
N LEU A 6 9.23 -3.52 22.11
CA LEU A 6 9.25 -2.51 23.19
C LEU A 6 9.82 -1.16 22.74
N ARG A 7 10.53 -1.10 21.62
CA ARG A 7 11.08 0.15 21.06
C ARG A 7 9.99 1.12 20.61
N HIS A 8 8.79 0.61 20.34
CA HIS A 8 7.65 1.33 19.77
C HIS A 8 6.44 1.32 20.72
N ASN A 9 6.69 1.64 22.00
CA ASN A 9 5.63 1.72 23.00
C ASN A 9 4.78 3.00 22.81
N PRO A 10 3.46 2.89 22.52
CA PRO A 10 2.57 4.04 22.35
C PRO A 10 2.27 4.80 23.66
N TYR A 11 2.72 4.30 24.82
CA TYR A 11 2.42 4.86 26.14
C TYR A 11 3.57 5.66 26.76
N ALA A 12 4.49 6.23 25.98
CA ALA A 12 5.38 7.28 26.46
C ALA A 12 4.84 8.65 25.95
N PRO A 13 3.98 9.35 26.71
CA PRO A 13 3.38 10.59 26.25
C PRO A 13 4.16 11.76 26.85
N VAL A 14 5.35 12.04 26.32
CA VAL A 14 6.06 13.28 26.67
C VAL A 14 6.41 14.09 25.42
N GLU A 15 6.47 13.45 24.25
CA GLU A 15 6.84 14.09 22.98
C GLU A 15 5.69 14.80 22.27
N ALA A 16 4.43 14.67 22.71
CA ALA A 16 3.29 15.41 22.14
C ALA A 16 3.41 16.95 22.30
N LEU A 17 4.36 17.41 23.13
CA LEU A 17 4.73 18.82 23.31
C LEU A 17 5.79 19.31 22.31
N ILE A 18 6.42 18.42 21.54
CA ILE A 18 7.42 18.80 20.54
C ILE A 18 6.73 18.93 19.19
N LEU A 19 6.62 20.18 18.72
CA LEU A 19 6.10 20.56 17.41
C LEU A 19 6.60 19.57 16.34
N ALA A 20 5.73 18.67 15.87
CA ALA A 20 6.09 17.66 14.89
C ALA A 20 6.65 18.36 13.65
N PRO A 21 7.89 18.05 13.21
CA PRO A 21 8.47 18.67 12.03
C PRO A 21 7.53 18.44 10.85
N ARG A 22 7.04 19.53 10.24
CA ARG A 22 6.18 19.45 9.07
C ARG A 22 6.88 18.58 8.01
N PRO A 23 6.21 17.60 7.41
CA PRO A 23 6.78 16.89 6.27
C PRO A 23 7.17 17.93 5.22
N GLY A 24 8.39 17.82 4.67
CA GLY A 24 8.84 18.75 3.65
C GLY A 24 7.86 18.79 2.48
N VAL A 25 7.67 19.96 1.86
CA VAL A 25 6.71 20.18 0.76
C VAL A 25 6.85 19.12 -0.33
N LEU A 26 8.07 18.70 -0.65
CA LEU A 26 8.37 17.64 -1.62
C LEU A 26 7.76 16.28 -1.22
N VAL A 27 7.79 15.92 0.05
CA VAL A 27 7.20 14.67 0.56
C VAL A 27 5.67 14.75 0.51
N THR A 28 5.10 15.91 0.82
CA THR A 28 3.65 16.14 0.72
C THR A 28 3.19 16.07 -0.73
N LEU A 29 3.89 16.71 -1.66
CA LEU A 29 3.63 16.61 -3.11
C LEU A 29 3.78 15.17 -3.61
N TRP A 30 4.80 14.44 -3.16
CA TRP A 30 4.97 13.03 -3.51
C TRP A 30 3.84 12.14 -2.99
N ARG A 31 3.26 12.47 -1.83
CA ARG A 31 2.08 11.80 -1.30
C ARG A 31 0.84 12.13 -2.13
N TRP A 32 0.65 13.40 -2.45
CA TRP A 32 -0.50 13.92 -3.21
C TRP A 32 -0.41 13.66 -4.72
N ARG A 33 0.69 13.11 -5.26
CA ARG A 33 0.87 12.91 -6.71
C ARG A 33 -0.29 12.19 -7.40
N THR A 34 -0.96 11.27 -6.72
CA THR A 34 -2.07 10.48 -7.27
C THR A 34 -3.36 11.28 -7.29
N GLU A 35 -3.62 12.05 -6.24
CA GLU A 35 -4.75 12.98 -6.15
C GLU A 35 -4.56 14.14 -7.14
N LEU A 36 -3.36 14.72 -7.23
CA LEU A 36 -3.00 15.74 -8.22
C LEU A 36 -3.13 15.23 -9.65
N ALA A 37 -2.73 13.99 -9.92
CA ALA A 37 -2.91 13.39 -11.25
C ALA A 37 -4.38 13.18 -11.60
N LEU A 38 -5.22 12.78 -10.63
CA LEU A 38 -6.66 12.63 -10.83
C LEU A 38 -7.35 13.99 -11.04
N VAL A 39 -6.99 15.00 -10.25
CA VAL A 39 -7.50 16.37 -10.40
C VAL A 39 -7.08 16.95 -11.75
N ALA A 40 -5.82 16.79 -12.14
CA ALA A 40 -5.33 17.24 -13.44
C ALA A 40 -6.05 16.54 -14.61
N LEU A 41 -6.31 15.24 -14.49
CA LEU A 41 -7.08 14.49 -15.49
C LEU A 41 -8.53 15.00 -15.58
N ALA A 42 -9.19 15.20 -14.44
CA ALA A 42 -10.56 15.71 -14.38
C ALA A 42 -10.66 17.15 -14.94
N ALA A 43 -9.72 18.02 -14.56
CA ALA A 43 -9.64 19.39 -15.08
C ALA A 43 -9.36 19.41 -16.59
N GLY A 44 -8.47 18.54 -17.08
CA GLY A 44 -8.20 18.38 -18.51
C GLY A 44 -9.44 17.92 -19.27
N ALA A 45 -10.17 16.93 -18.75
CA ALA A 45 -11.43 16.47 -19.33
C ALA A 45 -12.48 17.59 -19.36
N ALA A 46 -12.65 18.34 -18.26
CA ALA A 46 -13.58 19.47 -18.19
C ALA A 46 -13.21 20.60 -19.18
N ALA A 47 -11.92 20.90 -19.33
CA ALA A 47 -11.45 21.90 -20.29
C ALA A 47 -11.72 21.49 -21.75
N VAL A 48 -11.49 20.21 -22.09
CA VAL A 48 -11.83 19.67 -23.42
C VAL A 48 -13.34 19.71 -23.67
N MET A 49 -14.15 19.37 -22.66
CA MET A 49 -15.62 19.47 -22.74
C MET A 49 -16.10 20.90 -22.97
N ALA A 50 -15.54 21.87 -22.23
CA ALA A 50 -15.88 23.28 -22.38
C ALA A 50 -15.48 23.83 -23.76
N ALA A 51 -14.30 23.46 -24.25
CA ALA A 51 -13.82 23.84 -25.58
C ALA A 51 -14.67 23.22 -26.70
N ALA A 52 -15.08 21.96 -26.54
CA ALA A 52 -15.96 21.25 -27.48
C ALA A 52 -17.35 21.89 -27.58
N ALA A 53 -17.93 22.24 -26.42
CA ALA A 53 -19.23 22.90 -26.33
C ALA A 53 -19.21 24.28 -27.00
N GLY A 54 -18.12 25.05 -26.84
CA GLY A 54 -17.97 26.36 -27.47
C GLY A 54 -17.80 26.32 -29.00
N GLN A 55 -17.34 25.20 -29.56
CA GLN A 55 -17.09 25.04 -31.01
C GLN A 55 -18.16 24.22 -31.73
N GLY A 56 -19.19 23.73 -31.02
CA GLY A 56 -20.23 22.85 -31.60
C GLY A 56 -19.69 21.51 -32.11
N SER A 57 -18.48 21.11 -31.69
CA SER A 57 -17.79 19.93 -32.22
C SER A 57 -18.10 18.70 -31.38
N TRP A 58 -19.09 17.93 -31.84
CA TRP A 58 -19.46 16.63 -31.25
C TRP A 58 -18.33 15.59 -31.30
N TRP A 59 -17.34 15.78 -32.19
CA TRP A 59 -16.19 14.88 -32.32
C TRP A 59 -15.32 14.81 -31.07
N ALA A 60 -15.18 15.91 -30.33
CA ALA A 60 -14.42 15.93 -29.09
C ALA A 60 -15.12 15.12 -27.98
N LEU A 61 -16.46 15.08 -27.98
CA LEU A 61 -17.24 14.22 -27.09
C LEU A 61 -17.03 12.74 -27.44
N PHE A 62 -17.09 12.38 -28.72
CA PHE A 62 -16.82 11.01 -29.15
C PHE A 62 -15.37 10.57 -28.90
N ALA A 63 -14.40 11.47 -29.05
CA ALA A 63 -12.98 11.18 -28.75
C ALA A 63 -12.75 10.96 -27.24
N LEU A 64 -13.36 11.77 -26.38
CA LEU A 64 -13.33 11.58 -24.92
C LEU A 64 -14.06 10.28 -24.52
N ALA A 65 -15.28 10.11 -25.02
CA ALA A 65 -16.07 8.90 -24.78
C ALA A 65 -15.32 7.65 -25.26
N GLY A 66 -14.66 7.70 -26.42
CA GLY A 66 -13.82 6.63 -26.93
C GLY A 66 -12.62 6.36 -26.03
N THR A 67 -11.91 7.40 -25.59
CA THR A 67 -10.72 7.24 -24.73
C THR A 67 -11.04 6.60 -23.38
N VAL A 68 -12.22 6.88 -22.82
CA VAL A 68 -12.69 6.27 -21.56
C VAL A 68 -13.34 4.90 -21.80
N SER A 69 -14.13 4.76 -22.87
CA SER A 69 -14.93 3.55 -23.12
C SER A 69 -14.09 2.41 -23.71
N VAL A 70 -13.09 2.68 -24.56
CA VAL A 70 -12.23 1.66 -25.16
C VAL A 70 -11.47 0.82 -24.12
N PRO A 71 -10.79 1.40 -23.12
CA PRO A 71 -10.17 0.59 -22.06
C PRO A 71 -11.19 -0.08 -21.13
N ALA A 72 -12.43 0.40 -21.07
CA ALA A 72 -13.50 -0.22 -20.29
C ALA A 72 -14.13 -1.43 -20.99
N THR A 73 -14.22 -1.43 -22.33
CA THR A 73 -14.77 -2.55 -23.11
C THR A 73 -13.74 -3.64 -23.38
N VAL A 74 -12.46 -3.29 -23.46
CA VAL A 74 -11.39 -4.25 -23.72
C VAL A 74 -11.00 -4.98 -22.41
N PRO A 75 -11.01 -6.32 -22.36
CA PRO A 75 -10.66 -7.09 -21.15
C PRO A 75 -9.23 -6.83 -20.67
N ALA A 76 -8.30 -6.51 -21.59
CA ALA A 76 -6.94 -6.09 -21.25
C ALA A 76 -6.93 -4.73 -20.51
N GLY A 77 -7.77 -3.77 -20.94
CA GLY A 77 -7.90 -2.47 -20.30
C GLY A 77 -8.49 -2.58 -18.89
N ARG A 78 -9.55 -3.38 -18.72
CA ARG A 78 -10.14 -3.67 -17.40
C ARG A 78 -9.12 -4.29 -16.43
N LYS A 79 -8.33 -5.27 -16.90
CA LYS A 79 -7.26 -5.89 -16.10
C LYS A 79 -6.17 -4.88 -15.72
N TRP A 80 -5.79 -4.00 -16.63
CA TRP A 80 -4.80 -2.95 -16.37
C TRP A 80 -5.30 -1.92 -15.34
N ILE A 81 -6.54 -1.45 -15.48
CA ILE A 81 -7.18 -0.52 -14.54
C ILE A 81 -7.28 -1.17 -13.16
N ALA A 82 -7.73 -2.43 -13.07
CA ALA A 82 -7.83 -3.14 -11.81
C ALA A 82 -6.46 -3.25 -11.11
N ARG A 83 -5.40 -3.66 -11.84
CA ARG A 83 -4.03 -3.71 -11.29
C ARG A 83 -3.57 -2.34 -10.78
N ARG A 84 -3.85 -1.26 -11.53
CA ARG A 84 -3.47 0.10 -11.14
C ARG A 84 -4.26 0.58 -9.92
N PHE A 85 -5.56 0.33 -9.89
CA PHE A 85 -6.44 0.64 -8.76
C PHE A 85 -5.92 -0.02 -7.49
N TRP A 86 -5.61 -1.31 -7.56
CA TRP A 86 -5.08 -2.07 -6.44
C TRP A 86 -3.73 -1.51 -5.95
N CYS A 87 -2.81 -1.15 -6.85
CA CYS A 87 -1.56 -0.46 -6.50
C CYS A 87 -1.81 0.88 -5.78
N LEU A 88 -2.81 1.66 -6.20
CA LEU A 88 -3.16 2.91 -5.54
C LEU A 88 -3.77 2.66 -4.16
N TYR A 89 -4.68 1.69 -4.08
CA TYR A 89 -5.33 1.30 -2.83
C TYR A 89 -4.31 0.86 -1.78
N SER A 90 -3.40 -0.05 -2.12
CA SER A 90 -2.32 -0.48 -1.23
C SER A 90 -1.42 0.67 -0.81
N ARG A 91 -1.10 1.60 -1.71
CA ARG A 91 -0.32 2.80 -1.37
C ARG A 91 -1.00 3.64 -0.29
N HIS A 92 -2.28 3.96 -0.47
CA HIS A 92 -3.03 4.78 0.49
C HIS A 92 -3.19 4.07 1.84
N ARG A 93 -3.48 2.77 1.82
CA ARG A 93 -3.64 1.97 3.04
C ARG A 93 -2.33 1.80 3.79
N LEU A 94 -1.22 1.50 3.09
CA LEU A 94 0.11 1.46 3.69
C LEU A 94 0.49 2.79 4.36
N GLN A 95 0.22 3.91 3.69
CA GLN A 95 0.48 5.23 4.29
C GLN A 95 -0.33 5.45 5.56
N ARG A 96 -1.60 5.05 5.56
CA ARG A 96 -2.48 5.18 6.72
C ARG A 96 -1.99 4.31 7.89
N VAL A 97 -1.60 3.06 7.61
CA VAL A 97 -0.99 2.18 8.63
C VAL A 97 0.28 2.78 9.20
N PHE A 98 1.19 3.31 8.37
CA PHE A 98 2.42 3.91 8.89
C PHE A 98 2.17 5.18 9.72
N LEU A 99 1.00 5.81 9.60
CA LEU A 99 0.60 6.95 10.42
C LEU A 99 -0.10 6.52 11.72
N GLU A 100 -0.94 5.49 11.66
CA GLU A 100 -1.75 5.02 12.79
C GLU A 100 -0.98 4.05 13.70
N THR A 101 -0.10 3.24 13.13
CA THR A 101 0.81 2.36 13.87
C THR A 101 2.05 3.14 14.30
N PRO A 102 2.71 2.78 15.42
CA PRO A 102 3.92 3.46 15.87
C PRO A 102 5.10 3.43 14.88
N MET A 103 5.00 2.87 13.67
CA MET A 103 6.03 2.81 12.59
C MET A 103 6.52 4.17 12.04
N HIS A 104 6.69 5.14 12.91
CA HIS A 104 7.30 6.43 12.67
C HIS A 104 8.55 6.58 13.55
N THR A 105 9.51 7.35 13.07
CA THR A 105 10.63 7.79 13.90
C THR A 105 10.16 8.75 14.99
N ARG A 106 10.93 8.97 16.07
CA ARG A 106 10.61 9.99 17.10
C ARG A 106 10.32 11.38 16.53
N ARG A 107 10.83 11.70 15.34
CA ARG A 107 10.56 12.97 14.63
C ARG A 107 9.30 12.93 13.75
N GLY A 108 8.43 11.93 13.90
CA GLY A 108 7.20 11.76 13.11
C GLY A 108 7.42 11.40 11.64
N ARG A 109 8.64 11.00 11.24
CA ARG A 109 8.93 10.63 9.84
C ARG A 109 8.50 9.19 9.59
N ILE A 110 7.62 9.01 8.60
CA ILE A 110 7.15 7.71 8.10
C ILE A 110 8.07 7.14 6.99
N PRO A 111 8.09 5.81 6.77
CA PRO A 111 8.70 5.21 5.59
C PRO A 111 8.13 5.79 4.30
N LEU A 112 9.00 6.06 3.33
CA LEU A 112 8.56 6.62 2.05
C LEU A 112 8.27 5.48 1.07
N ILE A 113 7.04 5.41 0.58
CA ILE A 113 6.66 4.50 -0.50
C ILE A 113 7.18 5.08 -1.83
N LEU A 114 8.17 4.42 -2.42
CA LEU A 114 8.78 4.84 -3.68
C LEU A 114 7.88 4.48 -4.84
N TRP A 115 7.60 3.19 -5.02
CA TRP A 115 6.67 2.70 -6.04
C TRP A 115 6.05 1.37 -5.62
N ILE A 116 4.95 1.02 -6.29
CA ILE A 116 4.29 -0.28 -6.13
C ILE A 116 4.16 -0.87 -7.52
N THR A 117 4.70 -2.08 -7.68
CA THR A 117 4.66 -2.83 -8.94
C THR A 117 3.68 -3.98 -8.80
N PRO A 118 2.74 -4.19 -9.74
CA PRO A 118 1.87 -5.35 -9.72
C PRO A 118 2.69 -6.62 -9.96
N THR A 119 2.46 -7.65 -9.16
CA THR A 119 3.08 -8.98 -9.28
C THR A 119 2.00 -10.05 -9.49
N GLU A 120 2.38 -11.27 -9.82
CA GLU A 120 1.44 -12.39 -9.97
C GLU A 120 0.60 -12.66 -8.69
N PRO A 121 1.19 -12.77 -7.48
CA PRO A 121 0.41 -13.01 -6.25
C PRO A 121 -0.34 -11.78 -5.72
N GLY A 122 -0.02 -10.59 -6.24
CA GLY A 122 -0.61 -9.33 -5.79
C GLY A 122 0.24 -8.13 -6.19
N GLU A 123 0.95 -7.54 -5.21
CA GLU A 123 1.71 -6.31 -5.41
C GLU A 123 3.00 -6.28 -4.61
N LYS A 124 4.00 -5.59 -5.13
CA LYS A 124 5.30 -5.40 -4.50
C LYS A 124 5.56 -3.91 -4.27
N ALA A 125 5.54 -3.49 -3.01
CA ALA A 125 5.80 -2.12 -2.59
C ALA A 125 7.27 -1.93 -2.22
N TYR A 126 7.93 -0.98 -2.87
CA TYR A 126 9.32 -0.62 -2.58
C TYR A 126 9.36 0.58 -1.63
N LEU A 127 9.94 0.37 -0.45
CA LEU A 127 9.96 1.31 0.65
C LEU A 127 11.38 1.82 0.90
N LEU A 128 11.49 3.13 1.13
CA LEU A 128 12.67 3.75 1.71
C LEU A 128 12.41 3.95 3.21
N LEU A 129 13.09 3.14 4.01
CA LEU A 129 13.11 3.23 5.46
C LEU A 129 13.90 4.46 5.92
N ARG A 130 13.42 5.08 7.00
CA ARG A 130 14.13 6.19 7.65
C ARG A 130 14.96 5.65 8.81
N ALA A 131 15.99 6.41 9.20
CA ALA A 131 16.83 6.06 10.35
C ALA A 131 15.96 5.85 11.60
N GLY A 132 16.05 4.67 12.20
CA GLY A 132 15.22 4.23 13.32
C GLY A 132 14.06 3.30 12.95
N ILE A 133 13.92 2.91 11.68
CA ILE A 133 12.99 1.87 11.21
C ILE A 133 13.81 0.83 10.45
N CYS A 134 13.71 -0.45 10.81
CA CYS A 134 14.34 -1.56 10.10
C CYS A 134 13.32 -2.45 9.38
N ALA A 135 13.83 -3.38 8.57
CA ALA A 135 12.98 -4.36 7.89
C ALA A 135 12.32 -5.32 8.90
N ASP A 136 13.00 -5.64 10.00
CA ASP A 136 12.47 -6.54 11.04
C ASP A 136 11.27 -5.89 11.76
N ASP A 137 11.26 -4.56 11.90
CA ASP A 137 10.09 -3.82 12.41
C ASP A 137 8.90 -3.99 11.47
N LEU A 138 9.10 -3.86 10.15
CA LEU A 138 8.03 -4.09 9.16
C LEU A 138 7.51 -5.53 9.20
N GLU A 139 8.38 -6.50 9.44
CA GLU A 139 8.01 -7.91 9.57
C GLU A 139 7.17 -8.13 10.83
N ALA A 140 7.56 -7.53 11.96
CA ALA A 140 6.78 -7.57 13.21
C ALA A 140 5.38 -6.95 13.05
N PHE A 141 5.25 -5.90 12.24
CA PHE A 141 3.95 -5.27 11.93
C PHE A 141 3.25 -5.87 10.69
N GLY A 142 3.75 -6.97 10.13
CA GLY A 142 3.21 -7.60 8.92
C GLY A 142 1.72 -7.91 9.01
N GLY A 143 1.23 -8.32 10.18
CA GLY A 143 -0.19 -8.59 10.41
C GLY A 143 -1.08 -7.33 10.32
N GLU A 144 -0.62 -6.20 10.87
CA GLU A 144 -1.34 -4.92 10.77
C GLU A 144 -1.37 -4.41 9.32
N ILE A 145 -0.24 -4.55 8.63
CA ILE A 145 -0.13 -4.20 7.21
C ILE A 145 -1.06 -5.07 6.37
N ALA A 146 -1.13 -6.38 6.62
CA ALA A 146 -1.99 -7.31 5.92
C ALA A 146 -3.47 -6.96 6.11
N ALA A 147 -3.89 -6.74 7.36
CA ALA A 147 -5.26 -6.38 7.70
C ALA A 147 -5.69 -5.08 7.02
N ALA A 148 -4.86 -4.05 7.08
CA ALA A 148 -5.19 -2.75 6.50
C ALA A 148 -5.21 -2.75 4.97
N CYS A 149 -4.32 -3.52 4.34
CA CYS A 149 -4.25 -3.65 2.88
C CYS A 149 -5.26 -4.64 2.30
N CYS A 150 -6.12 -5.24 3.14
CA CYS A 150 -7.04 -6.32 2.78
C CYS A 150 -6.31 -7.43 2.01
N ALA A 151 -5.20 -7.87 2.57
CA ALA A 151 -4.31 -8.88 2.01
C ALA A 151 -4.38 -10.17 2.83
N SER A 152 -4.14 -11.31 2.20
CA SER A 152 -4.09 -12.60 2.91
C SER A 152 -2.79 -12.73 3.71
N ALA A 153 -1.68 -12.26 3.14
CA ALA A 153 -0.38 -12.26 3.78
C ALA A 153 0.48 -11.10 3.27
N VAL A 154 1.49 -10.77 4.07
CA VAL A 154 2.51 -9.77 3.72
C VAL A 154 3.88 -10.40 3.92
N ARG A 155 4.76 -10.30 2.92
CA ARG A 155 6.14 -10.76 3.00
C ARG A 155 7.06 -9.57 2.94
N VAL A 156 7.99 -9.49 3.88
CA VAL A 156 8.99 -8.42 3.92
C VAL A 156 10.33 -8.97 3.45
N SER A 157 11.02 -8.22 2.60
CA SER A 157 12.35 -8.58 2.11
C SER A 157 13.27 -7.38 2.20
N ARG A 158 14.43 -7.56 2.82
CA ARG A 158 15.48 -6.55 2.91
C ARG A 158 16.30 -6.48 1.61
N HIS A 159 16.71 -5.30 1.19
CA HIS A 159 17.61 -5.18 0.05
C HIS A 159 19.04 -5.63 0.43
N PRO A 160 19.68 -6.57 -0.29
CA PRO A 160 21.00 -7.11 0.07
C PRO A 160 22.12 -6.09 0.25
N ARG A 161 22.10 -4.98 -0.49
CA ARG A 161 23.20 -3.99 -0.49
C ARG A 161 22.93 -2.77 0.38
N ARG A 162 21.67 -2.51 0.74
CA ARG A 162 21.26 -1.22 1.30
C ARG A 162 20.10 -1.41 2.28
N ALA A 163 20.40 -1.37 3.58
CA ALA A 163 19.41 -1.55 4.65
C ALA A 163 18.29 -0.49 4.67
N GLN A 164 18.51 0.67 4.06
CA GLN A 164 17.48 1.70 3.90
C GLN A 164 16.35 1.32 2.95
N PHE A 165 16.52 0.26 2.14
CA PHE A 165 15.49 -0.20 1.21
C PHE A 165 14.91 -1.53 1.68
N ALA A 166 13.60 -1.54 1.82
CA ALA A 166 12.82 -2.74 2.10
C ALA A 166 11.77 -2.91 1.03
N THR A 167 11.44 -4.16 0.73
CA THR A 167 10.35 -4.50 -0.16
C THR A 167 9.27 -5.23 0.63
N VAL A 168 8.04 -4.78 0.48
CA VAL A 168 6.87 -5.39 1.10
C VAL A 168 5.99 -5.96 -0.02
N GLU A 169 5.91 -7.28 -0.08
CA GLU A 169 5.03 -7.99 -0.99
C GLU A 169 3.69 -8.25 -0.31
N ILE A 170 2.63 -7.75 -0.93
CA ILE A 170 1.24 -7.84 -0.50
C ILE A 170 0.59 -8.95 -1.33
N VAL A 171 0.28 -10.07 -0.68
CA VAL A 171 -0.35 -11.23 -1.31
C VAL A 171 -1.86 -11.09 -1.16
N ARG A 172 -2.59 -11.12 -2.28
CA ARG A 172 -4.08 -11.04 -2.27
C ARG A 172 -4.75 -12.28 -2.83
N ARG A 173 -4.15 -12.92 -3.83
CA ARG A 173 -4.66 -14.18 -4.38
C ARG A 173 -3.94 -15.32 -3.69
N GLY A 174 -4.70 -16.35 -3.32
CA GLY A 174 -4.26 -17.52 -2.55
C GLY A 174 -3.34 -18.46 -3.33
N GLU A 175 -2.29 -17.92 -3.95
CA GLU A 175 -1.23 -18.69 -4.61
C GLU A 175 0.13 -18.25 -4.05
N ALA A 176 0.25 -18.30 -2.72
CA ALA A 176 1.54 -18.30 -2.03
C ALA A 176 1.44 -18.93 -0.63
N LEU A 177 0.38 -19.70 -0.35
CA LEU A 177 0.33 -20.58 0.80
C LEU A 177 0.87 -21.93 0.34
N GLY A 178 2.20 -22.02 0.26
CA GLY A 178 2.87 -23.32 0.35
C GLY A 178 2.66 -23.96 1.73
N GLU A 179 2.07 -23.23 2.66
CA GLU A 179 1.54 -23.70 3.94
C GLU A 179 0.26 -22.92 4.22
N ASP A 180 -0.86 -23.63 4.36
CA ASP A 180 -2.06 -23.06 4.97
C ASP A 180 -1.71 -22.52 6.37
N PRO A 181 -1.87 -21.21 6.66
CA PRO A 181 -1.60 -20.67 8.00
C PRO A 181 -2.52 -21.26 9.07
N TRP A 182 -3.60 -21.92 8.64
CA TRP A 182 -4.55 -22.63 9.49
C TRP A 182 -4.22 -24.12 9.66
N SER A 183 -3.29 -24.70 8.87
CA SER A 183 -2.91 -26.12 9.04
C SER A 183 -2.19 -26.36 10.37
N GLY A 184 -1.43 -25.37 10.85
CA GLY A 184 -0.78 -25.41 12.17
C GLY A 184 -1.76 -25.32 13.35
N LEU A 185 -2.98 -24.81 13.15
CA LEU A 185 -4.00 -24.75 14.20
C LEU A 185 -4.73 -26.10 14.34
N THR A 186 -4.81 -26.88 13.28
CA THR A 186 -5.42 -28.22 13.29
C THR A 186 -4.59 -29.27 14.05
N ASP A 187 -3.25 -29.15 14.11
CA ASP A 187 -2.41 -30.15 14.79
C ASP A 187 -2.43 -29.98 16.33
N THR A 188 -2.57 -28.75 16.84
CA THR A 188 -2.66 -28.53 18.29
C THR A 188 -4.04 -28.83 18.89
N ALA A 189 -5.06 -29.01 18.05
CA ALA A 189 -6.45 -29.16 18.50
C ALA A 189 -6.86 -30.62 18.82
N ARG A 190 -6.00 -31.62 18.58
CA ARG A 190 -6.28 -33.04 18.91
C ARG A 190 -5.25 -33.66 19.85
N PRO A 191 -5.13 -33.20 21.11
CA PRO A 191 -4.28 -33.87 22.10
C PRO A 191 -4.83 -35.24 22.55
N ILE A 192 -6.12 -35.54 22.34
CA ILE A 192 -6.78 -36.75 22.86
C ILE A 192 -6.49 -38.00 22.00
N GLU A 193 -6.18 -37.85 20.71
CA GLU A 193 -5.96 -39.00 19.81
C GLU A 193 -4.54 -39.61 19.90
N ARG A 194 -3.57 -38.95 20.55
CA ARG A 194 -2.19 -39.47 20.72
C ARG A 194 -1.99 -40.37 21.94
N LEU A 195 -2.96 -40.46 22.84
CA LEU A 195 -2.86 -41.27 24.07
C LEU A 195 -3.57 -42.63 23.96
N ALA A 196 -4.10 -42.99 22.79
CA ALA A 196 -4.84 -44.23 22.55
C ALA A 196 -4.05 -45.26 21.69
N GLY A 197 -2.72 -45.13 21.61
CA GLY A 197 -1.82 -46.08 20.96
C GLY A 197 -0.95 -46.82 21.96
#